data_AF-A0A961TBI3-F1
#
_entry.id   AF-A0A961TBI3-F1
#
_cell.length_a   1.000
_cell.length_b   1.000
_cell.length_c   1.000
_cell.angle_alpha   90.00
_cell.angle_beta   90.00
_cell.angle_gamma   90.00
#
_symmetry.space_group_name_H-M   'P 1'
#
loop_
_entity.id
_entity.type
_entity.pdbx_description
1 polymer ?
#
loop_
_entity_poly.entity_id
_entity_poly.type
_entity_poly.pdbx_seq_one_letter_code
_entity_poly.pdbx_strand_id
1 'polypeptide(L)'
;MIDAVSQTGGHLGAGLGVVELTVAIHNVFNTPHDRLIWDVGHQCYPHKILTGRRSRIRTLRQKDGLSGFTRRAESEYDPFGAAHS
;
A
#
# COMPACT_ATOMS: atom_id res chain seq x y z
N MET A 1 9.26 -6.30 -2.38
CA MET A 1 7.95 -6.63 -1.76
C MET A 1 7.98 -8.03 -1.17
N ILE A 2 8.24 -9.08 -1.97
CA ILE A 2 8.31 -10.47 -1.50
C ILE A 2 9.28 -10.62 -0.31
N ASP A 3 10.53 -10.16 -0.46
CA ASP A 3 11.57 -10.17 0.59
C ASP A 3 11.15 -9.44 1.89
N ALA A 4 10.37 -8.36 1.77
CA ALA A 4 9.94 -7.61 2.95
C ALA A 4 8.82 -8.35 3.69
N VAL A 5 7.80 -8.81 2.95
CA VAL A 5 6.65 -9.52 3.52
C VAL A 5 7.06 -10.88 4.07
N SER A 6 8.08 -11.54 3.52
CA SER A 6 8.60 -12.79 4.08
C SER A 6 9.22 -12.61 5.47
N GLN A 7 9.67 -11.39 5.82
CA GLN A 7 10.25 -11.09 7.14
C GLN A 7 9.19 -10.59 8.12
N THR A 8 8.28 -9.73 7.67
CA THR A 8 7.28 -9.08 8.56
C THR A 8 5.95 -9.83 8.66
N GLY A 9 5.70 -10.80 7.77
CA GLY A 9 4.37 -11.34 7.51
C GLY A 9 3.45 -10.31 6.82
N GLY A 10 2.23 -10.72 6.47
CA GLY A 10 1.25 -9.86 5.79
C GLY A 10 0.58 -10.52 4.58
N HIS A 11 -0.16 -9.71 3.82
CA HIS A 11 -1.01 -10.19 2.72
C HIS A 11 -0.23 -10.33 1.41
N LEU A 12 0.64 -11.33 1.34
CA LEU A 12 1.52 -11.54 0.18
C LEU A 12 0.74 -11.78 -1.12
N GLY A 13 -0.22 -12.71 -1.12
CA GLY A 13 -0.98 -13.08 -2.32
C GLY A 13 -1.82 -11.92 -2.87
N ALA A 14 -2.53 -11.20 -1.98
CA ALA A 14 -3.34 -10.06 -2.38
C ALA A 14 -2.50 -8.92 -2.95
N GLY A 15 -1.35 -8.62 -2.35
CA GLY A 15 -0.43 -7.60 -2.85
C GLY A 15 0.23 -7.97 -4.18
N LEU A 16 0.56 -9.25 -4.38
CA LEU A 16 1.12 -9.74 -5.67
C LEU A 16 0.09 -9.67 -6.80
N GLY A 17 -1.18 -9.98 -6.53
CA GLY A 17 -2.24 -9.99 -7.54
C GLY A 17 -2.61 -8.62 -8.12
N VAL A 18 -2.12 -7.52 -7.53
CA VAL A 18 -2.43 -6.15 -7.99
C VAL A 18 -1.20 -5.34 -8.38
N VAL A 19 -0.02 -5.96 -8.55
CA VAL A 19 1.22 -5.23 -8.88
C VAL A 19 1.07 -4.45 -10.18
N GLU A 20 0.69 -5.13 -11.27
CA GLU A 20 0.55 -4.52 -12.60
C GLU A 20 -0.58 -3.50 -12.62
N LEU A 21 -1.70 -3.80 -11.97
CA LEU A 21 -2.82 -2.87 -11.81
C LEU A 21 -2.38 -1.58 -11.10
N THR A 22 -1.62 -1.72 -10.01
CA THR A 22 -1.13 -0.57 -9.24
C THR A 22 -0.21 0.31 -10.07
N VAL A 23 0.72 -0.30 -10.84
CA VAL A 23 1.61 0.43 -11.74
C VAL A 23 0.81 1.16 -12.82
N ALA A 24 -0.15 0.48 -13.45
CA ALA A 24 -0.99 1.06 -14.49
C ALA A 24 -1.80 2.26 -13.97
N ILE A 25 -2.44 2.13 -12.81
CA ILE A 25 -3.20 3.21 -12.18
C ILE A 25 -2.31 4.42 -11.91
N HIS A 26 -1.15 4.23 -11.26
CA HIS A 26 -0.26 5.36 -10.93
C HIS A 26 0.44 5.96 -12.16
N ASN A 27 0.48 5.26 -13.29
CA ASN A 27 0.99 5.79 -14.54
C ASN A 27 -0.08 6.59 -15.31
N VAL A 28 -1.36 6.24 -15.18
CA VAL A 28 -2.47 6.88 -15.91
C VAL A 28 -3.10 8.03 -15.14
N PHE A 29 -3.25 7.89 -13.82
CA PHE A 29 -3.88 8.90 -12.96
C PHE A 29 -2.85 9.78 -12.25
N ASN A 30 -3.21 11.05 -12.04
CA ASN A 30 -2.34 12.03 -11.39
C ASN A 30 -2.55 12.02 -9.87
N THR A 31 -2.15 10.93 -9.19
CA THR A 31 -2.20 10.87 -7.72
C THR A 31 -1.11 11.75 -7.11
N PRO A 32 -1.37 12.52 -6.02
CA PRO A 32 -2.53 12.42 -5.13
C PRO A 32 -3.68 13.39 -5.44
N HIS A 33 -3.59 14.17 -6.53
CA HIS A 33 -4.70 15.01 -6.97
C HIS A 33 -5.94 14.17 -7.27
N ASP A 34 -5.76 13.12 -8.09
CA ASP A 34 -6.78 12.10 -8.31
C ASP A 34 -6.83 11.15 -7.11
N ARG A 35 -8.05 10.87 -6.64
CA ARG A 35 -8.26 10.06 -5.44
C ARG A 35 -8.37 8.58 -5.80
N LEU A 36 -7.33 7.82 -5.45
CA LEU A 36 -7.33 6.36 -5.51
C LEU A 36 -7.74 5.79 -4.14
N ILE A 37 -8.77 4.94 -4.12
CA ILE A 37 -9.23 4.25 -2.91
C ILE A 37 -9.03 2.75 -3.11
N TRP A 38 -8.35 2.12 -2.14
CA TRP A 38 -8.23 0.68 -2.05
C TRP A 38 -9.24 0.17 -1.02
N ASP A 39 -10.23 -0.59 -1.47
CA ASP A 39 -11.17 -1.25 -0.54
C ASP A 39 -10.45 -2.32 0.29
N VAL A 40 -10.80 -2.42 1.59
CA VAL A 40 -10.09 -3.13 2.66
C VAL A 40 -8.63 -2.67 2.85
N GLY A 41 -7.83 -2.55 1.79
CA GLY A 41 -6.48 -1.99 1.77
C GLY A 41 -5.37 -3.02 1.96
N HIS A 42 -5.67 -4.29 2.16
CA HIS A 42 -4.67 -5.33 2.41
C HIS A 42 -3.78 -5.65 1.19
N GLN A 43 -4.26 -5.33 0.00
CA GLN A 43 -3.57 -5.43 -1.29
C GLN A 43 -2.67 -4.23 -1.61
N CYS A 44 -2.67 -3.16 -0.80
CA CYS A 44 -2.05 -1.88 -1.16
C CYS A 44 -0.51 -1.81 -1.01
N TYR A 45 0.20 -2.93 -0.82
CA TYR A 45 1.66 -2.89 -0.61
C TYR A 45 2.43 -2.33 -1.82
N PRO A 46 2.11 -2.70 -3.08
CA PRO A 46 2.71 -2.04 -4.24
C PRO A 46 2.43 -0.54 -4.25
N HIS A 47 1.22 -0.12 -3.87
CA HIS A 47 0.84 1.29 -3.79
C HIS A 47 1.71 2.04 -2.78
N LYS A 48 1.88 1.51 -1.57
CA LYS A 48 2.77 2.10 -0.57
C LYS A 48 4.20 2.24 -1.09
N ILE A 49 4.71 1.22 -1.78
CA ILE A 49 6.06 1.22 -2.36
C ILE A 49 6.22 2.35 -3.39
N LEU A 50 5.27 2.50 -4.31
CA LEU A 50 5.35 3.51 -5.38
C LEU A 50 5.17 4.94 -4.87
N THR A 51 4.39 5.14 -3.81
CA THR A 51 4.10 6.47 -3.27
C THR A 51 5.06 6.83 -2.13
N GLY A 52 6.37 6.66 -2.35
CA GLY A 52 7.42 7.16 -1.45
C GLY A 52 7.74 6.33 -0.20
N ARG A 53 7.08 5.18 0.03
CA ARG A 53 7.29 4.38 1.26
C ARG A 53 8.15 3.13 1.05
N ARG A 54 8.82 2.99 -0.10
CA ARG A 54 9.71 1.85 -0.42
C ARG A 54 10.76 1.58 0.65
N SER A 55 11.44 2.61 1.16
CA SER A 55 12.49 2.47 2.18
C SER A 55 11.97 1.96 3.52
N ARG A 56 10.69 2.22 3.83
CA ARG A 56 10.03 1.83 5.07
C ARG A 56 9.26 0.51 4.96
N ILE A 57 9.24 -0.14 3.79
CA ILE A 57 8.37 -1.31 3.58
C ILE A 57 8.71 -2.50 4.50
N ARG A 58 9.93 -2.56 5.04
CA ARG A 58 10.35 -3.58 6.02
C ARG A 58 9.83 -3.33 7.44
N THR A 59 9.15 -2.21 7.70
CA THR A 59 8.50 -1.94 8.98
C THR A 59 7.00 -2.23 8.96
N LEU A 60 6.51 -2.83 7.86
CA LEU A 60 5.10 -3.11 7.68
C LEU A 60 4.53 -3.96 8.83
N ARG A 61 3.39 -3.53 9.37
CA ARG A 61 2.67 -4.13 10.50
C ARG A 61 3.46 -4.22 11.81
N GLN A 62 4.61 -3.57 11.88
CA GLN A 62 5.37 -3.44 13.12
C GLN A 62 4.89 -2.24 13.92
N LYS A 63 5.13 -2.26 15.23
CA LYS A 63 4.92 -1.09 16.09
C LYS A 63 5.69 0.12 15.50
N ASP A 64 5.03 1.27 15.42
CA ASP A 64 5.56 2.52 14.86
C ASP A 64 5.97 2.44 13.37
N GLY A 65 5.64 1.32 12.71
CA GLY A 65 5.92 1.04 11.31
C GLY A 65 4.77 1.41 10.38
N LEU A 66 4.86 0.95 9.13
CA LEU A 66 3.79 1.15 8.15
C LEU A 66 2.56 0.29 8.49
N SER A 67 1.38 0.87 8.32
CA SER A 67 0.12 0.15 8.40
C SER A 67 0.07 -0.97 7.35
N GLY A 68 -0.62 -2.07 7.67
CA GLY A 68 -0.97 -3.12 6.71
C GLY A 68 -2.08 -2.72 5.73
N PHE A 69 -2.64 -1.52 5.88
CA PHE A 69 -3.74 -0.98 5.08
C PHE A 69 -3.48 0.49 4.75
N THR A 70 -4.31 1.11 3.90
CA THR A 70 -4.24 2.56 3.68
C THR A 70 -4.56 3.32 4.97
N ARG A 71 -3.82 4.39 5.26
CA ARG A 71 -4.01 5.21 6.46
C ARG A 71 -3.76 6.68 6.14
N ARG A 72 -4.80 7.51 6.30
CA ARG A 72 -4.77 8.96 6.00
C ARG A 72 -3.62 9.72 6.66
N ALA A 73 -3.32 9.39 7.91
CA ALA A 73 -2.21 10.01 8.65
C ALA A 73 -0.82 9.54 8.21
N GLU A 74 -0.72 8.48 7.39
CA GLU A 74 0.55 7.91 6.93
C GLU A 74 1.02 8.51 5.59
N SER A 75 0.09 8.91 4.72
CA SER A 75 0.40 9.39 3.36
C SER A 75 -0.74 10.20 2.77
N GLU A 76 -0.42 11.25 2.00
CA GLU A 76 -1.39 11.99 1.18
C GLU A 76 -2.02 11.15 0.06
N TYR A 77 -1.36 10.05 -0.32
CA TYR A 77 -1.83 9.08 -1.31
C TYR A 77 -2.85 8.09 -0.74
N ASP A 78 -3.11 8.13 0.57
CA ASP A 78 -4.07 7.28 1.27
C ASP A 78 -5.30 8.14 1.67
N PRO A 79 -6.16 8.59 0.72
CA PRO A 79 -7.22 9.56 1.02
C PRO A 79 -8.29 9.01 1.98
N PHE A 80 -8.40 7.68 2.08
CA PHE A 80 -9.32 6.97 2.96
C PHE A 80 -8.60 5.86 3.72
N GLY A 81 -8.93 5.69 5.00
CA GLY A 81 -8.44 4.58 5.81
C GLY A 81 -9.36 3.38 5.65
N ALA A 82 -8.85 2.27 5.16
CA ALA A 82 -9.62 1.05 4.91
C ALA A 82 -9.14 -0.09 5.82
N ALA A 83 -10.04 -1.02 6.19
CA ALA A 83 -9.71 -2.26 6.90
C ALA A 83 -10.87 -3.25 6.89
N HIS A 84 -12.10 -2.80 7.14
CA HIS A 84 -13.31 -3.62 7.05
C HIS A 84 -13.96 -3.44 5.68
N SER A 85 -14.65 -4.49 5.22
CA SER A 85 -15.55 -4.50 4.06
C SER A 85 -16.98 -4.25 4.48
#